data_AF-A0AAN6PEF4-F1
#
_entry.id   AF-A0AAN6PEF4-F1
#
_cell.length_a   1.000
_cell.length_b   1.000
_cell.length_c   1.000
_cell.angle_alpha   90.00
_cell.angle_beta   90.00
_cell.angle_gamma   90.00
#
_symmetry.space_group_name_H-M   'P 1'
#
loop_
_entity.id
_entity.type
_entity.pdbx_description
1 polymer ?
#
loop_
_entity_poly.entity_id
_entity_poly.type
_entity_poly.pdbx_seq_one_letter_code
_entity_poly.pdbx_strand_id
1 'polypeptide(L)'
;MGLLLPLLLLPLTTTALTLPVNTTLLHPWQITRLSTHSPSGRPGTHPYSRLSFAIADPNTIVLSGPTPGSSGNDVGFPPSAANCTVWWMTHGEDPREGGWENTCEENLAEGMRGKWSFRVVEGSGEAGRGVTTDFGLSVTLEEAVVLGTGGVVSLKFEGEAAFKVGAGEEGNMGGSCGGSGVCNWGLKQESVPVLVKQTLVGMECVTGTCEEE
;
A
#
# COMPACT_ATOMS: atom_id res chain seq x y z
N MET A 1 -27.81 57.25 8.50
CA MET A 1 -28.19 56.08 9.34
C MET A 1 -28.17 54.85 8.46
N GLY A 2 -27.04 54.13 8.42
CA GLY A 2 -26.92 52.87 7.69
C GLY A 2 -26.95 51.72 8.69
N LEU A 3 -27.93 50.83 8.57
CA LEU A 3 -28.02 49.60 9.37
C LEU A 3 -27.06 48.56 8.78
N LEU A 4 -26.05 48.18 9.55
CA LEU A 4 -25.20 47.02 9.31
C LEU A 4 -25.93 45.76 9.81
N LEU A 5 -26.26 44.87 8.88
CA LEU A 5 -26.86 43.57 9.17
C LEU A 5 -25.73 42.55 9.47
N PRO A 6 -25.73 41.85 10.62
CA PRO A 6 -24.69 40.88 10.94
C PRO A 6 -24.98 39.57 10.19
N LEU A 7 -24.03 39.14 9.37
CA LEU A 7 -24.07 37.85 8.67
C LEU A 7 -23.72 36.75 9.70
N LEU A 8 -24.74 35.99 10.14
CA LEU A 8 -24.57 34.80 10.99
C LEU A 8 -24.03 33.64 10.14
N LEU A 9 -22.75 33.30 10.34
CA LEU A 9 -22.18 32.04 9.83
C LEU A 9 -22.65 30.89 10.72
N LEU A 10 -23.50 30.01 10.19
CA LEU A 10 -23.82 28.73 10.82
C LEU A 10 -22.65 27.74 10.58
N PRO A 11 -22.14 27.07 11.63
CA PRO A 11 -21.14 26.02 11.46
C PRO A 11 -21.78 24.81 10.78
N LEU A 12 -21.22 24.37 9.65
CA LEU A 12 -21.56 23.06 9.08
C LEU A 12 -20.99 21.98 9.99
N THR A 13 -21.85 21.24 10.67
CA THR A 13 -21.50 20.01 11.36
C THR A 13 -21.40 18.89 10.32
N THR A 14 -20.17 18.49 9.98
CA THR A 14 -19.89 17.26 9.24
C THR A 14 -20.11 16.06 10.18
N THR A 15 -21.24 15.36 10.03
CA THR A 15 -21.44 14.05 10.64
C THR A 15 -20.53 13.04 9.94
N ALA A 16 -19.52 12.54 10.63
CA ALA A 16 -18.71 11.44 10.14
C ALA A 16 -19.53 10.15 10.17
N LEU A 17 -19.77 9.53 9.01
CA LEU A 17 -20.37 8.20 8.94
C LEU A 17 -19.46 7.19 9.66
N THR A 18 -20.07 6.31 10.45
CA THR A 18 -19.38 5.16 11.06
C THR A 18 -20.08 3.89 10.64
N LEU A 19 -19.77 3.39 9.44
CA LEU A 19 -20.11 2.03 9.08
C LEU A 19 -19.21 1.08 9.89
N PRO A 20 -19.74 0.05 10.57
CA PRO A 20 -18.95 -0.86 11.37
C PRO A 20 -18.11 -1.75 10.46
N VAL A 21 -16.85 -1.37 10.20
CA VAL A 21 -15.86 -2.26 9.57
C VAL A 21 -15.19 -3.06 10.68
N ASN A 22 -15.43 -4.36 10.74
CA ASN A 22 -14.77 -5.22 11.71
C ASN A 22 -13.33 -5.52 11.27
N THR A 23 -12.39 -4.67 11.70
CA THR A 23 -10.95 -4.82 11.39
C THR A 23 -10.23 -5.82 12.30
N THR A 24 -10.88 -6.34 13.34
CA THR A 24 -10.24 -7.23 14.34
C THR A 24 -9.90 -8.63 13.80
N LEU A 25 -10.36 -8.96 12.60
CA LEU A 25 -10.20 -10.27 11.96
C LEU A 25 -9.37 -10.24 10.66
N LEU A 26 -8.73 -9.10 10.33
CA LEU A 26 -7.94 -9.01 9.11
C LEU A 26 -6.63 -9.81 9.25
N HIS A 27 -6.43 -10.73 8.32
CA HIS A 27 -5.15 -11.41 8.14
C HIS A 27 -4.13 -10.39 7.57
N PRO A 28 -2.86 -10.45 7.99
CA PRO A 28 -1.82 -9.60 7.42
C PRO A 28 -1.70 -9.79 5.90
N TRP A 29 -1.38 -8.71 5.17
CA TRP A 29 -0.99 -8.83 3.77
C TRP A 29 0.32 -9.60 3.65
N GLN A 30 0.55 -10.17 2.47
CA GLN A 30 1.66 -11.09 2.23
C GLN A 30 2.54 -10.58 1.10
N ILE A 31 3.78 -10.20 1.41
CA ILE A 31 4.81 -9.98 0.40
C ILE A 31 5.49 -11.31 0.12
N THR A 32 5.22 -11.86 -1.06
CA THR A 32 5.64 -13.23 -1.43
C THR A 32 6.92 -13.26 -2.25
N ARG A 33 7.24 -12.14 -2.90
CA ARG A 33 8.46 -11.96 -3.68
C ARG A 33 8.95 -10.53 -3.47
N LEU A 34 10.26 -10.38 -3.32
CA LEU A 34 10.90 -9.08 -3.34
C LEU A 34 12.31 -9.24 -3.90
N SER A 35 12.74 -8.30 -4.74
CA SER A 35 14.09 -8.21 -5.26
C SER A 35 14.54 -6.77 -5.41
N THR A 36 15.82 -6.53 -5.18
CA THR A 36 16.49 -5.27 -5.49
C THR A 36 17.67 -5.52 -6.41
N HIS A 37 17.94 -4.55 -7.28
CA HIS A 37 19.07 -4.54 -8.18
C HIS A 37 19.79 -3.20 -8.03
N SER A 38 21.11 -3.26 -7.87
CA SER A 38 21.98 -2.09 -7.97
C SER A 38 23.01 -2.34 -9.07
N PRO A 39 23.11 -1.46 -10.08
CA PRO A 39 24.06 -1.60 -11.17
C PRO A 39 25.48 -1.33 -10.70
N SER A 40 26.47 -1.64 -11.54
CA SER A 40 27.83 -1.18 -11.29
C SER A 40 27.92 0.34 -11.45
N GLY A 41 28.69 1.01 -10.60
CA GLY A 41 29.07 2.42 -10.79
C GLY A 41 30.09 2.67 -11.91
N ARG A 42 30.28 1.72 -12.85
CA ARG A 42 31.26 1.84 -13.93
C ARG A 42 30.68 2.67 -15.09
N PRO A 43 31.49 3.49 -15.79
CA PRO A 43 31.03 4.20 -16.97
C PRO A 43 30.45 3.26 -18.04
N GLY A 44 29.32 3.63 -18.62
CA GLY A 44 28.67 2.88 -19.72
C GLY A 44 27.65 1.82 -19.30
N THR A 45 27.44 1.57 -18.01
CA THR A 45 26.35 0.70 -17.53
C THR A 45 25.08 1.49 -17.24
N HIS A 46 23.93 0.81 -17.31
CA HIS A 46 22.64 1.43 -17.00
C HIS A 46 22.62 1.93 -15.55
N PRO A 47 22.37 3.23 -15.28
CA PRO A 47 22.61 3.83 -13.97
C PRO A 47 21.49 3.60 -12.95
N TYR A 48 20.44 2.86 -13.33
CA TYR A 48 19.25 2.73 -12.51
C TYR A 48 19.30 1.52 -11.59
N SER A 49 19.03 1.78 -10.31
CA SER A 49 18.65 0.75 -9.36
C SER A 49 17.16 0.42 -9.54
N ARG A 50 16.78 -0.78 -9.10
CA ARG A 50 15.40 -1.27 -9.19
C ARG A 50 15.00 -1.96 -7.89
N LEU A 51 13.76 -1.76 -7.49
CA LEU A 51 13.08 -2.56 -6.48
C LEU A 51 11.80 -3.10 -7.10
N SER A 52 11.54 -4.40 -6.91
CA SER A 52 10.31 -5.04 -7.38
C SER A 52 9.82 -6.05 -6.35
N PHE A 53 8.52 -6.05 -6.07
CA PHE A 53 7.88 -6.98 -5.14
C PHE A 53 6.45 -7.35 -5.56
N ALA A 54 5.95 -8.46 -5.02
CA ALA A 54 4.58 -8.90 -5.19
C ALA A 54 3.90 -8.96 -3.82
N ILE A 55 2.73 -8.33 -3.70
CA ILE A 55 1.93 -8.29 -2.48
C ILE A 55 0.52 -8.82 -2.75
N ALA A 56 -0.06 -9.49 -1.74
CA ALA A 56 -1.43 -9.96 -1.77
C ALA A 56 -2.16 -9.63 -0.46
N ASP A 57 -3.40 -9.17 -0.60
CA ASP A 57 -4.39 -9.13 0.48
C ASP A 57 -5.25 -10.41 0.42
N PRO A 58 -5.16 -11.31 1.41
CA PRO A 58 -5.97 -12.52 1.46
C PRO A 58 -7.40 -12.30 1.98
N ASN A 59 -7.74 -11.08 2.43
CA ASN A 59 -8.99 -10.82 3.12
C ASN A 59 -10.16 -10.64 2.15
N THR A 60 -11.35 -11.03 2.62
CA THR A 60 -12.61 -10.56 2.04
C THR A 60 -13.25 -9.64 3.06
N ILE A 61 -13.38 -8.36 2.72
CA ILE A 61 -13.95 -7.35 3.63
C ILE A 61 -15.41 -7.18 3.26
N VAL A 62 -16.30 -7.65 4.11
CA VAL A 62 -17.74 -7.49 3.91
C VAL A 62 -18.21 -6.20 4.58
N LEU A 63 -18.91 -5.36 3.82
CA LEU A 63 -19.69 -4.26 4.37
C LEU A 63 -21.10 -4.77 4.67
N SER A 64 -21.53 -4.66 5.93
CA SER A 64 -22.93 -4.89 6.28
C SER A 64 -23.79 -3.82 5.62
N GLY A 65 -24.70 -4.22 4.73
CA GLY A 65 -25.62 -3.33 4.02
C GLY A 65 -26.44 -4.06 2.96
N PRO A 66 -27.73 -3.71 2.75
CA PRO A 66 -28.51 -4.26 1.64
C PRO A 66 -27.87 -3.88 0.29
N THR A 67 -27.95 -4.76 -0.73
CA THR A 67 -27.46 -4.52 -2.11
C THR A 67 -28.64 -4.32 -3.07
N PRO A 68 -28.51 -3.56 -4.18
CA PRO A 68 -29.63 -3.33 -5.07
C PRO A 68 -29.72 -4.54 -5.99
N GLY A 69 -30.82 -5.29 -5.88
CA GLY A 69 -31.08 -6.45 -6.75
C GLY A 69 -30.39 -7.75 -6.32
N SER A 70 -29.72 -7.78 -5.17
CA SER A 70 -29.29 -9.04 -4.54
C SER A 70 -30.29 -9.42 -3.45
N SER A 71 -30.77 -10.66 -3.47
CA SER A 71 -31.62 -11.22 -2.40
C SER A 71 -30.76 -11.64 -1.20
N GLY A 72 -29.95 -10.72 -0.67
CA GLY A 72 -29.14 -10.93 0.53
C GLY A 72 -27.68 -11.35 0.30
N ASN A 73 -27.05 -10.95 -0.80
CA ASN A 73 -25.60 -11.12 -0.96
C ASN A 73 -24.87 -9.89 -0.44
N ASP A 74 -24.07 -10.06 0.61
CA ASP A 74 -23.18 -9.05 1.13
C ASP A 74 -22.31 -8.39 0.03
N VAL A 75 -22.16 -7.07 0.09
CA VAL A 75 -21.21 -6.32 -0.73
C VAL A 75 -19.87 -6.34 -0.01
N GLY A 76 -18.82 -6.69 -0.73
CA GLY A 76 -17.49 -6.70 -0.13
C GLY A 76 -16.37 -6.49 -1.10
N PHE A 77 -15.20 -6.32 -0.51
CA PHE A 77 -13.93 -6.22 -1.18
C PHE A 77 -13.32 -7.63 -1.22
N PRO A 78 -13.18 -8.25 -2.41
CA PRO A 78 -12.58 -9.56 -2.53
C PRO A 78 -11.05 -9.49 -2.31
N PRO A 79 -10.39 -10.64 -2.11
CA PRO A 79 -8.93 -10.70 -2.05
C PRO A 79 -8.30 -10.08 -3.31
N SER A 80 -7.22 -9.33 -3.14
CA SER A 80 -6.55 -8.61 -4.23
C SER A 80 -5.03 -8.79 -4.18
N ALA A 81 -4.35 -8.61 -5.32
CA ALA A 81 -2.90 -8.74 -5.39
C ALA A 81 -2.30 -7.84 -6.47
N ALA A 82 -1.07 -7.39 -6.25
CA ALA A 82 -0.38 -6.48 -7.15
C ALA A 82 1.12 -6.80 -7.28
N ASN A 83 1.68 -6.43 -8.42
CA ASN A 83 3.12 -6.38 -8.66
C ASN A 83 3.58 -4.93 -8.66
N CYS A 84 4.52 -4.61 -7.80
CA CYS A 84 4.99 -3.25 -7.58
C CYS A 84 6.44 -3.15 -8.06
N THR A 85 6.77 -2.09 -8.80
CA THR A 85 8.15 -1.85 -9.25
C THR A 85 8.45 -0.36 -9.23
N VAL A 86 9.64 0.00 -8.75
CA VAL A 86 10.19 1.36 -8.84
C VAL A 86 11.63 1.31 -9.35
N TRP A 87 11.99 2.33 -10.11
CA TRP A 87 13.33 2.56 -10.63
C TRP A 87 13.80 3.95 -10.20
N TRP A 88 15.06 4.05 -9.82
CA TRP A 88 15.68 5.33 -9.47
C TRP A 88 17.13 5.35 -9.91
N MET A 89 17.69 6.54 -10.07
CA MET A 89 19.09 6.68 -10.45
C MET A 89 19.98 6.38 -9.23
N THR A 90 20.92 5.44 -9.36
CA THR A 90 21.73 4.93 -8.22
C THR A 90 22.57 6.01 -7.54
N HIS A 91 22.94 7.05 -8.28
CA HIS A 91 23.68 8.21 -7.80
C HIS A 91 22.86 9.51 -7.86
N GLY A 92 21.53 9.39 -7.92
CA GLY A 92 20.60 10.51 -7.93
C GLY A 92 19.96 10.75 -6.57
N GLU A 93 18.75 11.30 -6.59
CA GLU A 93 17.90 11.44 -5.40
C GLU A 93 17.59 10.08 -4.78
N ASP A 94 17.68 10.00 -3.46
CA ASP A 94 17.28 8.81 -2.71
C ASP A 94 15.75 8.67 -2.80
N PRO A 95 15.17 7.55 -3.26
CA PRO A 95 13.73 7.38 -3.38
C PRO A 95 12.98 7.39 -2.04
N ARG A 96 13.69 7.36 -0.90
CA ARG A 96 13.12 7.60 0.44
C ARG A 96 12.91 9.08 0.70
N GLU A 97 13.69 9.92 0.04
CA GLU A 97 13.60 11.37 0.08
C GLU A 97 12.64 11.82 -1.05
N GLY A 98 11.89 12.90 -0.83
CA GLY A 98 10.97 13.44 -1.86
C GLY A 98 9.55 12.86 -1.88
N GLY A 99 9.23 11.89 -1.01
CA GLY A 99 7.85 11.42 -0.82
C GLY A 99 7.24 10.70 -2.03
N TRP A 100 8.06 9.98 -2.79
CA TRP A 100 7.66 9.31 -4.03
C TRP A 100 6.62 8.21 -3.76
N GLU A 101 5.38 8.45 -4.18
CA GLU A 101 4.34 7.44 -4.19
C GLU A 101 4.26 6.75 -5.55
N ASN A 102 4.49 5.44 -5.56
CA ASN A 102 4.52 4.61 -6.75
C ASN A 102 3.25 3.77 -6.83
N THR A 103 2.61 3.73 -8.00
CA THR A 103 1.44 2.87 -8.24
C THR A 103 1.90 1.49 -8.69
N CYS A 104 1.25 0.44 -8.20
CA CYS A 104 1.54 -0.93 -8.59
C CYS A 104 0.72 -1.35 -9.82
N GLU A 105 1.22 -2.34 -10.55
CA GLU A 105 0.46 -3.02 -11.60
C GLU A 105 -0.42 -4.09 -10.94
N GLU A 106 -1.73 -3.93 -11.05
CA GLU A 106 -2.70 -4.87 -10.49
C GLU A 106 -2.76 -6.13 -11.36
N ASN A 107 -2.69 -7.31 -10.74
CA ASN A 107 -2.90 -8.58 -11.45
C ASN A 107 -4.41 -8.83 -11.56
N LEU A 108 -5.09 -8.00 -12.35
CA LEU A 108 -6.53 -8.05 -12.46
C LEU A 108 -6.96 -9.30 -13.24
N ALA A 109 -7.36 -10.34 -12.52
CA ALA A 109 -8.52 -11.10 -12.98
C ALA A 109 -9.68 -10.10 -13.10
N GLU A 110 -10.32 -10.06 -14.26
CA GLU A 110 -11.29 -9.04 -14.67
C GLU A 110 -12.22 -8.60 -13.52
N GLY A 111 -12.13 -7.33 -13.11
CA GLY A 111 -13.13 -6.70 -12.23
C GLY A 111 -12.74 -6.46 -10.77
N MET A 112 -11.52 -6.76 -10.32
CA MET A 112 -11.06 -6.30 -8.99
C MET A 112 -10.81 -4.77 -8.99
N ARG A 113 -11.11 -4.09 -7.87
CA ARG A 113 -11.25 -2.63 -7.77
C ARG A 113 -10.39 -2.01 -6.65
N GLY A 114 -9.17 -2.52 -6.47
CA GLY A 114 -8.26 -2.09 -5.42
C GLY A 114 -6.99 -1.49 -5.98
N LYS A 115 -6.77 -0.20 -5.75
CA LYS A 115 -5.59 0.55 -6.13
C LYS A 115 -4.47 0.35 -5.12
N TRP A 116 -3.42 -0.32 -5.54
CA TRP A 116 -2.21 -0.51 -4.76
C TRP A 116 -1.19 0.59 -5.05
N SER A 117 -0.66 1.22 -4.00
CA SER A 117 0.49 2.12 -4.08
C SER A 117 1.50 1.84 -2.97
N PHE A 118 2.72 2.33 -3.13
CA PHE A 118 3.75 2.19 -2.11
C PHE A 118 4.77 3.32 -2.14
N ARG A 119 5.45 3.48 -1.01
CA ARG A 119 6.64 4.33 -0.84
C ARG A 119 7.78 3.49 -0.27
N VAL A 120 9.00 3.83 -0.65
CA VAL A 120 10.19 3.30 0.00
C VAL A 120 10.47 4.18 1.21
N VAL A 121 10.59 3.59 2.39
CA VAL A 121 10.86 4.29 3.65
C VAL A 121 12.17 3.80 4.26
N GLU A 122 12.60 4.41 5.36
CA GLU A 122 13.79 3.97 6.08
C GLU A 122 13.65 2.53 6.61
N GLY A 123 14.78 1.83 6.68
CA GLY A 123 14.85 0.47 7.22
C GLY A 123 14.83 0.44 8.74
N SER A 124 15.06 -0.75 9.30
CA SER A 124 14.99 -0.99 10.76
C SER A 124 16.32 -0.76 11.51
N GLY A 125 17.41 -0.48 10.79
CA GLY A 125 18.75 -0.31 11.37
C GLY A 125 19.10 1.16 11.70
N GLU A 126 19.84 1.38 12.79
CA GLU A 126 20.32 2.70 13.25
C GLU A 126 21.35 3.39 12.32
N ALA A 127 21.74 2.76 11.20
CA ALA A 127 22.75 3.31 10.31
C ALA A 127 22.39 3.07 8.84
N GLY A 128 21.88 4.12 8.19
CA GLY A 128 22.10 4.54 6.79
C GLY A 128 22.66 3.53 5.78
N ARG A 129 22.13 2.31 5.74
CA ARG A 129 22.45 1.33 4.70
C ARG A 129 21.64 1.68 3.45
N GLY A 130 22.19 1.34 2.29
CA GLY A 130 21.63 1.76 1.01
C GLY A 130 20.22 1.20 0.80
N VAL A 131 19.42 1.92 0.00
CA VAL A 131 18.03 1.60 -0.37
C VAL A 131 17.83 0.19 -0.89
N THR A 132 18.88 -0.46 -1.39
CA THR A 132 18.82 -1.84 -1.90
C THR A 132 19.12 -2.90 -0.84
N THR A 133 19.57 -2.52 0.36
CA THR A 133 20.12 -3.41 1.40
C THR A 133 19.46 -3.29 2.78
N ASP A 134 18.90 -2.13 3.13
CA ASP A 134 18.15 -1.92 4.37
C ASP A 134 17.13 -0.80 4.13
N PHE A 135 15.86 -1.17 4.02
CA PHE A 135 14.77 -0.25 3.66
C PHE A 135 13.44 -0.78 4.21
N GLY A 136 12.45 0.10 4.30
CA GLY A 136 11.07 -0.27 4.53
C GLY A 136 10.22 -0.04 3.30
N LEU A 137 9.06 -0.68 3.27
CA LEU A 137 7.98 -0.38 2.34
C LEU A 137 6.77 0.06 3.14
N SER A 138 6.22 1.23 2.80
CA SER A 138 4.93 1.72 3.27
C SER A 138 3.95 1.51 2.13
N VAL A 139 3.03 0.55 2.28
CA VAL A 139 2.12 0.09 1.24
C VAL A 139 0.71 0.54 1.57
N THR A 140 0.00 1.00 0.55
CA THR A 140 -1.36 1.50 0.63
C THR A 140 -2.25 0.68 -0.30
N LEU A 141 -3.44 0.33 0.18
CA LEU A 141 -4.52 -0.25 -0.59
C LEU A 141 -5.75 0.67 -0.48
N GLU A 142 -6.19 1.22 -1.61
CA GLU A 142 -7.44 1.99 -1.72
C GLU A 142 -8.46 1.17 -2.50
N GLU A 143 -9.61 0.88 -1.91
CA GLU A 143 -10.66 0.11 -2.56
C GLU A 143 -11.99 0.86 -2.52
N ALA A 144 -12.80 0.71 -3.58
CA ALA A 144 -14.12 1.35 -3.64
C ALA A 144 -15.20 0.36 -4.07
N VAL A 145 -16.36 0.44 -3.41
CA VAL A 145 -17.51 -0.42 -3.70
C VAL A 145 -18.82 0.36 -3.75
N VAL A 146 -19.74 -0.10 -4.58
CA VAL A 146 -21.08 0.49 -4.74
C VAL A 146 -22.08 -0.33 -3.92
N LEU A 147 -22.83 0.35 -3.05
CA LEU A 147 -23.81 -0.22 -2.14
C LEU A 147 -25.21 -0.37 -2.77
N GLY A 148 -26.11 -1.05 -2.03
CA GLY A 148 -27.57 -1.06 -2.16
C GLY A 148 -28.27 0.18 -2.63
N THR A 149 -27.90 1.20 -1.90
CA THR A 149 -28.45 2.52 -1.90
C THR A 149 -27.93 3.36 -3.08
N GLY A 150 -27.03 2.80 -3.90
CA GLY A 150 -26.25 3.55 -4.88
C GLY A 150 -25.13 4.39 -4.26
N GLY A 151 -24.92 4.29 -2.94
CA GLY A 151 -23.78 4.89 -2.25
C GLY A 151 -22.46 4.26 -2.70
N VAL A 152 -21.38 5.04 -2.75
CA VAL A 152 -20.03 4.55 -3.01
C VAL A 152 -19.19 4.74 -1.77
N VAL A 153 -18.70 3.63 -1.22
CA VAL A 153 -17.82 3.63 -0.05
C VAL A 153 -16.40 3.36 -0.53
N SER A 154 -15.48 4.23 -0.12
CA SER A 154 -14.04 4.07 -0.31
C SER A 154 -13.38 3.72 1.02
N LEU A 155 -12.52 2.70 1.01
CA LEU A 155 -11.67 2.31 2.13
C LEU A 155 -10.21 2.55 1.77
N LYS A 156 -9.44 3.00 2.75
CA LYS A 156 -7.99 3.16 2.63
C LYS A 156 -7.29 2.44 3.77
N PHE A 157 -6.44 1.50 3.41
CA PHE A 157 -5.59 0.74 4.32
C PHE A 157 -4.13 1.10 4.09
N GLU A 158 -3.35 1.14 5.18
CA GLU A 158 -1.90 1.32 5.14
C GLU A 158 -1.20 0.26 5.98
N GLY A 159 -0.04 -0.21 5.53
CA GLY A 159 0.77 -1.19 6.24
C GLY A 159 2.25 -1.03 5.91
N GLU A 160 3.11 -1.40 6.85
CA GLU A 160 4.56 -1.27 6.69
C GLU A 160 5.30 -2.58 6.94
N ALA A 161 6.38 -2.80 6.19
CA ALA A 161 7.30 -3.91 6.39
C ALA A 161 8.74 -3.50 6.14
N ALA A 162 9.66 -4.03 6.95
CA ALA A 162 11.09 -3.77 6.86
C ALA A 162 11.84 -4.91 6.15
N PHE A 163 12.86 -4.54 5.40
CA PHE A 163 13.67 -5.44 4.59
C PHE A 163 15.15 -5.16 4.79
N LYS A 164 15.91 -6.20 5.12
CA LYS A 164 17.32 -6.05 5.45
C LYS A 164 18.14 -7.25 4.99
N VAL A 165 19.27 -6.96 4.36
CA VAL A 165 20.30 -7.95 4.04
C VAL A 165 21.07 -8.28 5.32
N GLY A 166 21.10 -9.57 5.66
CA GLY A 166 21.76 -10.06 6.86
C GLY A 166 21.81 -11.57 6.92
N ALA A 167 22.65 -12.12 7.80
CA ALA A 167 22.69 -13.55 8.06
C ALA A 167 21.65 -13.94 9.12
N GLY A 168 21.14 -15.18 9.05
CA GLY A 168 20.19 -15.71 10.03
C GLY A 168 18.92 -14.87 10.15
N GLU A 169 18.44 -14.70 11.38
CA GLU A 169 17.19 -14.01 11.74
C GLU A 169 17.32 -12.46 11.69
N GLU A 170 18.54 -11.93 11.60
CA GLU A 170 18.78 -10.47 11.58
C GLU A 170 18.42 -9.80 10.24
N GLY A 171 18.14 -10.59 9.20
CA GLY A 171 17.78 -10.09 7.89
C GLY A 171 16.93 -11.09 7.10
N ASN A 172 15.88 -10.59 6.47
CA ASN A 172 14.99 -11.36 5.61
C ASN A 172 15.46 -11.38 4.14
N MET A 173 16.51 -10.64 3.78
CA MET A 173 17.07 -10.60 2.44
C MET A 173 18.44 -11.27 2.34
N GLY A 174 18.68 -11.92 1.20
CA GLY A 174 19.95 -12.53 0.81
C GLY A 174 20.32 -12.20 -0.63
N GLY A 175 21.56 -12.46 -1.01
CA GLY A 175 22.06 -12.14 -2.35
C GLY A 175 23.56 -11.96 -2.39
N SER A 176 24.05 -11.33 -3.45
CA SER A 176 25.48 -11.09 -3.61
C SER A 176 25.77 -9.91 -4.52
N CYS A 177 27.00 -9.39 -4.39
CA CYS A 177 27.58 -8.46 -5.33
C CYS A 177 28.65 -9.16 -6.16
N GLY A 178 28.60 -8.99 -7.48
CA GLY A 178 29.68 -9.41 -8.37
C GLY A 178 30.90 -8.49 -8.25
N GLY A 179 32.08 -8.96 -8.69
CA GLY A 179 33.31 -8.15 -8.70
C GLY A 179 33.24 -6.89 -9.59
N SER A 180 32.21 -6.76 -10.42
CA SER A 180 31.91 -5.54 -11.19
C SER A 180 31.23 -4.44 -10.35
N GLY A 181 30.75 -4.76 -9.14
CA GLY A 181 29.96 -3.87 -8.28
C GLY A 181 28.45 -3.97 -8.49
N VAL A 182 27.98 -4.84 -9.39
CA VAL A 182 26.55 -5.14 -9.52
C VAL A 182 26.09 -5.96 -8.33
N CYS A 183 25.05 -5.50 -7.63
CA CYS A 183 24.47 -6.22 -6.50
C CYS A 183 23.03 -6.62 -6.81
N ASN A 184 22.67 -7.85 -6.46
CA ASN A 184 21.30 -8.33 -6.50
C ASN A 184 20.95 -8.92 -5.15
N TRP A 185 19.85 -8.46 -4.58
CA TRP A 185 19.31 -8.96 -3.32
C TRP A 185 17.88 -9.40 -3.53
N GLY A 186 17.43 -10.36 -2.74
CA GLY A 186 16.07 -10.86 -2.80
C GLY A 186 15.63 -11.41 -1.46
N LEU A 187 14.32 -11.57 -1.33
CA LEU A 187 13.73 -12.19 -0.15
C LEU A 187 14.21 -13.64 -0.03
N LYS A 188 14.65 -14.02 1.16
CA LYS A 188 15.08 -15.40 1.45
C LYS A 188 13.87 -16.32 1.48
N GLN A 189 14.06 -17.58 1.09
CA GLN A 189 12.97 -18.56 0.99
C GLN A 189 12.30 -18.80 2.35
N GLU A 190 13.08 -18.83 3.43
CA GLU A 190 12.60 -18.99 4.81
C GLU A 190 11.86 -17.76 5.35
N SER A 191 11.95 -16.61 4.68
CA SER A 191 11.26 -15.36 5.05
C SER A 191 10.00 -15.10 4.24
N VAL A 192 9.60 -16.02 3.35
CA VAL A 192 8.40 -15.90 2.53
C VAL A 192 7.20 -16.57 3.22
N PRO A 193 6.04 -15.91 3.36
CA PRO A 193 5.81 -14.49 3.07
C PRO A 193 6.28 -13.57 4.20
N VAL A 194 6.64 -12.33 3.85
CA VAL A 194 6.74 -11.26 4.86
C VAL A 194 5.34 -10.73 5.12
N LEU A 195 4.92 -10.78 6.38
CA LEU A 195 3.59 -10.35 6.81
C LEU A 195 3.58 -8.84 7.06
N VAL A 196 2.64 -8.15 6.42
CA VAL A 196 2.43 -6.71 6.56
C VAL A 196 1.13 -6.51 7.33
N LYS A 197 1.23 -5.96 8.54
CA LYS A 197 0.03 -5.66 9.33
C LYS A 197 -0.55 -4.32 8.87
N GLN A 198 -1.73 -4.37 8.30
CA GLN A 198 -2.46 -3.22 7.80
C GLN A 198 -3.35 -2.58 8.88
N THR A 199 -3.60 -1.29 8.71
CA THR A 199 -4.52 -0.49 9.52
C THR A 199 -5.46 0.27 8.60
N LEU A 200 -6.76 0.30 8.93
CA LEU A 200 -7.72 1.17 8.25
C LEU A 200 -7.43 2.62 8.65
N VAL A 201 -7.02 3.44 7.69
CA VAL A 201 -6.68 4.85 7.92
C VAL A 201 -7.72 5.81 7.36
N GLY A 202 -8.60 5.33 6.47
CA GLY A 202 -9.64 6.15 5.87
C GLY A 202 -10.86 5.34 5.47
N MET A 203 -12.03 5.92 5.70
CA MET A 203 -13.31 5.44 5.21
C MET A 203 -14.15 6.64 4.80
N GLU A 204 -14.62 6.67 3.57
CA GLU A 204 -15.37 7.81 3.02
C GLU A 204 -16.57 7.34 2.19
N CYS A 205 -17.70 8.03 2.35
CA CYS A 205 -18.81 7.94 1.41
C CYS A 205 -18.57 8.96 0.29
N VAL A 206 -18.12 8.48 -0.87
CA VAL A 206 -17.70 9.32 -2.00
C VAL A 206 -18.91 9.95 -2.70
N THR A 207 -20.00 9.19 -2.82
CA THR A 207 -21.26 9.67 -3.42
C THR A 207 -22.44 8.80 -2.98
N GLY A 208 -23.66 9.28 -3.18
CA GLY A 208 -24.90 8.58 -2.84
C GLY A 208 -25.16 8.49 -1.33
N THR A 209 -26.10 7.61 -0.94
CA THR A 209 -26.47 7.40 0.47
C THR A 209 -25.69 6.21 1.02
N CYS A 210 -24.84 6.40 2.02
CA CYS A 210 -24.09 5.29 2.64
C CYS A 210 -24.63 4.88 4.01
N GLU A 211 -25.74 5.46 4.44
CA GLU A 211 -26.44 5.11 5.68
C GLU A 211 -27.50 4.03 5.40
N GLU A 212 -27.66 3.08 6.31
CA GLU A 212 -28.83 2.21 6.35
C GLU A 212 -30.03 3.02 6.86
N GLU A 213 -31.16 3.00 6.15
CA GLU A 213 -32.45 3.51 6.66
C GLU A 213 -33.02 2.61 7.77
#